data_AF-A0A150GJP2-F1
#
_entry.id   AF-A0A150GJP2-F1
#
_cell.length_a   1.000
_cell.length_b   1.000
_cell.length_c   1.000
_cell.angle_alpha   90.00
_cell.angle_beta   90.00
_cell.angle_gamma   90.00
#
_symmetry.space_group_name_H-M   'P 1'
#
loop_
_entity.id
_entity.type
_entity.pdbx_description
1 polymer ?
#
loop_
_entity_poly.entity_id
_entity_poly.type
_entity_poly.pdbx_seq_one_letter_code
_entity_poly.pdbx_strand_id
1 'polypeptide(L)'
;MPAAPGGGAAAANPAAAAADLDRALSELSGAPLELSTLYNSYAQPYGLWDVCLQMIRFAGGGGGGGGGAAEPAAVARTLWDHELLRAYDGVRGGSPSARLAAAADAVSSLGPDLHPDDLTLPLAHLAWRLECMAAGSWPAAAAAAGAADAGAAAAAAAASERSSEVIVPALVSATCGSTTAVRRVYEALLARGGRGLALAAGGGAAGGVAAAEAALSSGRMRAQLLRSAAVVCSAALSDLQSGAPAAAGGGGSSAFGAGAGGAAGRSREAGALADAADRFALEARRLGGPECEELAALLDGIRAAAEAMR
;
A
#
# COMPACT_ATOMS: atom_id res chain seq x y z
N MET A 1 38.57 -27.15 -19.07
CA MET A 1 38.28 -25.75 -18.67
C MET A 1 37.70 -25.01 -19.87
N PRO A 2 36.39 -24.70 -19.89
CA PRO A 2 35.83 -23.74 -20.82
C PRO A 2 35.80 -22.34 -20.18
N ALA A 3 36.19 -21.34 -20.96
CA ALA A 3 36.24 -19.93 -20.60
C ALA A 3 34.83 -19.32 -20.51
N ALA A 4 34.64 -18.47 -19.50
CA ALA A 4 33.42 -17.70 -19.29
C ALA A 4 33.29 -16.56 -20.32
N PRO A 5 32.08 -16.26 -20.84
CA PRO A 5 31.84 -15.01 -21.53
C PRO A 5 31.72 -13.89 -20.50
N GLY A 6 32.68 -12.97 -20.53
CA GLY A 6 32.65 -11.74 -19.75
C GLY A 6 31.50 -10.84 -20.20
N GLY A 7 30.50 -10.68 -19.33
CA GLY A 7 29.48 -9.65 -19.45
C GLY A 7 30.08 -8.29 -19.10
N GLY A 8 30.70 -7.64 -20.09
CA GLY A 8 31.03 -6.23 -20.02
C GLY A 8 29.76 -5.42 -20.23
N ALA A 9 29.19 -4.89 -19.15
CA ALA A 9 28.21 -3.82 -19.21
C ALA A 9 28.88 -2.59 -19.82
N ALA A 10 28.74 -2.41 -21.14
CA ALA A 10 29.11 -1.19 -21.83
C ALA A 10 28.34 -0.03 -21.21
N ALA A 11 29.05 0.96 -20.66
CA ALA A 11 28.46 2.21 -20.22
C ALA A 11 27.67 2.83 -21.39
N ALA A 12 26.35 2.87 -21.27
CA ALA A 12 25.46 3.39 -22.30
C ALA A 12 25.86 4.83 -22.65
N ASN A 13 26.09 5.09 -23.94
CA ASN A 13 26.45 6.42 -24.42
C ASN A 13 25.25 7.37 -24.22
N PRO A 14 25.36 8.44 -23.40
CA PRO A 14 24.24 9.33 -23.10
C PRO A 14 23.67 10.03 -24.35
N ALA A 15 24.49 10.25 -25.38
CA ALA A 15 24.03 10.82 -26.64
C ALA A 15 23.16 9.86 -27.46
N ALA A 16 23.42 8.55 -27.37
CA ALA A 16 22.58 7.54 -28.01
C ALA A 16 21.23 7.41 -27.27
N ALA A 17 21.25 7.42 -25.94
CA ALA A 17 20.03 7.40 -25.13
C ALA A 17 19.11 8.60 -25.39
N ALA A 18 19.69 9.80 -25.60
CA ALA A 18 18.92 10.98 -25.95
C ALA A 18 18.29 10.87 -27.36
N ALA A 19 19.03 10.37 -28.35
CA ALA A 19 18.51 10.16 -29.69
C ALA A 19 17.40 9.09 -29.73
N ASP A 20 17.53 8.04 -28.92
CA ASP A 20 16.50 7.00 -28.76
C ASP A 20 15.23 7.58 -28.11
N LEU A 21 15.36 8.48 -27.13
CA LEU A 21 14.23 9.18 -26.51
C LEU A 21 13.52 10.11 -27.50
N ASP A 22 14.27 10.91 -28.27
CA ASP A 22 13.69 11.81 -29.27
C ASP A 22 12.93 11.04 -30.36
N ARG A 23 13.47 9.88 -30.77
CA ARG A 23 12.78 8.97 -31.68
C ARG A 23 11.49 8.43 -31.06
N ALA A 24 11.54 7.96 -29.83
CA ALA A 24 10.36 7.44 -29.13
C ALA A 24 9.27 8.51 -28.98
N LEU A 25 9.64 9.75 -28.64
CA LEU A 25 8.71 10.88 -28.56
C LEU A 25 8.07 11.20 -29.91
N SER A 26 8.86 11.20 -30.99
CA SER A 26 8.35 11.41 -32.35
C SER A 26 7.33 10.34 -32.74
N GLU A 27 7.63 9.06 -32.48
CA GLU A 27 6.72 7.94 -32.75
C GLU A 27 5.43 8.04 -31.92
N LEU A 28 5.52 8.36 -30.62
CA LEU A 28 4.36 8.55 -29.74
C LEU A 28 3.50 9.77 -30.11
N SER A 29 4.10 10.81 -30.70
CA SER A 29 3.37 12.02 -31.12
C SER A 29 2.59 11.86 -32.43
N GLY A 30 2.85 10.80 -33.19
CA GLY A 30 2.29 10.58 -34.51
C GLY A 30 0.85 10.05 -34.48
N ALA A 31 0.71 8.73 -34.32
CA ALA A 31 -0.58 8.04 -34.36
C ALA A 31 -0.77 7.19 -33.09
N PRO A 32 -2.02 6.96 -32.64
CA PRO A 32 -2.27 6.11 -31.47
C PRO A 32 -1.76 4.69 -31.75
N LEU A 33 -0.96 4.18 -30.82
CA LEU A 33 -0.39 2.83 -30.86
C LEU A 33 -1.29 1.84 -30.11
N GLU A 34 -1.13 0.55 -30.42
CA GLU A 34 -1.78 -0.50 -29.64
C GLU A 34 -1.28 -0.49 -28.19
N LEU A 35 -2.17 -0.80 -27.25
CA LEU A 35 -1.87 -0.79 -25.82
C LEU A 35 -0.71 -1.73 -25.46
N SER A 36 -0.64 -2.89 -26.12
CA SER A 36 0.46 -3.85 -25.99
C SER A 36 1.80 -3.26 -26.44
N THR A 37 1.83 -2.49 -27.53
CA THR A 37 3.01 -1.78 -28.02
C THR A 37 3.41 -0.68 -27.05
N LEU A 38 2.46 0.14 -26.59
CA LEU A 38 2.72 1.18 -25.59
C LEU A 38 3.33 0.59 -24.31
N TYR A 39 2.85 -0.58 -23.87
CA TYR A 39 3.29 -1.20 -22.63
C TYR A 39 4.69 -1.78 -22.76
N ASN A 40 4.91 -2.63 -23.77
CA ASN A 40 6.13 -3.42 -23.91
C ASN A 40 7.29 -2.62 -24.52
N SER A 41 7.00 -1.66 -25.40
CA SER A 41 8.04 -0.91 -26.12
C SER A 41 8.37 0.43 -25.46
N TYR A 42 7.48 0.98 -24.62
CA TYR A 42 7.68 2.29 -24.01
C TYR A 42 7.50 2.27 -22.48
N ALA A 43 6.30 2.05 -21.97
CA ALA A 43 6.03 2.26 -20.54
C ALA A 43 6.92 1.41 -19.60
N GLN A 44 7.05 0.11 -19.88
CA GLN A 44 7.89 -0.78 -19.07
C GLN A 44 9.40 -0.51 -19.23
N PRO A 45 9.98 -0.38 -20.46
CA PRO A 45 11.39 -0.07 -20.63
C PRO A 45 11.84 1.27 -20.02
N TYR A 46 11.00 2.30 -20.05
CA TYR A 46 11.30 3.62 -19.47
C TYR A 46 10.96 3.73 -17.98
N GLY A 47 10.43 2.66 -17.36
CA GLY A 47 10.10 2.64 -15.94
C GLY A 47 8.96 3.58 -15.55
N LEU A 48 7.99 3.76 -16.45
CA LEU A 48 6.77 4.54 -16.26
C LEU A 48 5.69 3.68 -15.57
N TRP A 49 5.95 3.24 -14.33
CA TRP A 49 5.14 2.24 -13.64
C TRP A 49 3.72 2.72 -13.33
N ASP A 50 3.56 4.01 -13.05
CA ASP A 50 2.29 4.72 -12.92
C ASP A 50 1.45 4.61 -14.20
N VAL A 51 2.07 4.83 -15.37
CA VAL A 51 1.43 4.67 -16.67
C VAL A 51 1.09 3.20 -16.93
N CYS A 52 1.99 2.26 -16.62
CA CYS A 52 1.73 0.83 -16.73
C CYS A 52 0.48 0.40 -15.93
N LEU A 53 0.32 0.90 -14.69
CA LEU A 53 -0.86 0.62 -13.85
C LEU A 53 -2.14 1.21 -14.45
N GLN A 54 -2.11 2.44 -14.95
CA GLN A 54 -3.25 3.05 -15.64
C GLN A 54 -3.64 2.29 -16.90
N MET A 55 -2.65 1.78 -17.66
CA MET A 55 -2.90 0.95 -18.84
C MET A 55 -3.55 -0.39 -18.48
N ILE A 56 -3.13 -1.03 -17.38
CA ILE A 56 -3.78 -2.26 -16.88
C ILE A 56 -5.23 -1.97 -16.47
N ARG A 57 -5.48 -0.85 -15.77
CA ARG A 57 -6.85 -0.43 -15.41
C ARG A 57 -7.68 -0.19 -16.66
N PHE A 58 -7.13 0.50 -17.65
CA PHE A 58 -7.80 0.77 -18.93
C PHE A 58 -8.14 -0.52 -19.68
N ALA A 59 -7.19 -1.47 -19.76
CA ALA A 59 -7.43 -2.78 -20.36
C ALA A 59 -8.47 -3.62 -19.59
N GLY A 60 -8.44 -3.55 -18.26
CA GLY A 60 -9.34 -4.28 -17.36
C GLY A 60 -10.76 -3.70 -17.28
N GLY A 61 -10.97 -2.46 -17.75
CA GLY A 61 -12.27 -1.78 -17.76
C GLY A 61 -13.31 -2.39 -18.73
N GLY A 62 -12.90 -3.35 -19.57
CA GLY A 62 -13.74 -4.02 -20.55
C GLY A 62 -14.35 -5.34 -20.09
N GLY A 63 -15.27 -5.31 -19.12
CA GLY A 63 -16.27 -6.37 -18.92
C GLY A 63 -15.86 -7.57 -18.06
N GLY A 64 -16.74 -7.89 -17.10
CA GLY A 64 -16.66 -9.10 -16.29
C GLY A 64 -16.68 -10.37 -17.15
N GLY A 65 -15.63 -11.15 -17.06
CA GLY A 65 -15.51 -12.45 -17.70
C GLY A 65 -14.47 -13.28 -16.99
N GLY A 66 -14.92 -14.21 -16.14
CA GLY A 66 -14.06 -15.06 -15.33
C GLY A 66 -13.08 -15.89 -16.16
N GLY A 67 -11.82 -15.88 -15.73
CA GLY A 67 -10.80 -16.81 -16.19
C GLY A 67 -9.39 -16.26 -16.00
N GLY A 68 -8.70 -16.67 -14.92
CA GLY A 68 -7.25 -16.46 -14.77
C GLY A 68 -6.78 -15.19 -14.04
N ALA A 69 -7.58 -14.61 -13.13
CA ALA A 69 -7.28 -13.34 -12.44
C ALA A 69 -6.03 -13.31 -11.52
N ALA A 70 -5.29 -14.40 -11.37
CA ALA A 70 -4.11 -14.46 -10.51
C ALA A 70 -2.88 -13.75 -11.13
N GLU A 71 -2.71 -13.85 -12.44
CA GLU A 71 -1.60 -13.24 -13.19
C GLU A 71 -1.65 -11.70 -13.20
N PRO A 72 -2.77 -11.04 -13.59
CA PRO A 72 -2.79 -9.57 -13.66
C PRO A 72 -2.67 -8.90 -12.29
N ALA A 73 -3.17 -9.53 -11.22
CA ALA A 73 -3.00 -9.04 -9.85
C ALA A 73 -1.55 -9.16 -9.37
N ALA A 74 -0.81 -10.19 -9.78
CA ALA A 74 0.61 -10.32 -9.47
C ALA A 74 1.43 -9.24 -10.19
N VAL A 75 1.15 -9.00 -11.48
CA VAL A 75 1.79 -7.95 -12.27
C VAL A 75 1.56 -6.56 -11.67
N ALA A 76 0.32 -6.23 -11.29
CA ALA A 76 0.01 -4.95 -10.66
C ALA A 76 0.79 -4.74 -9.35
N ARG A 77 0.91 -5.77 -8.51
CA ARG A 77 1.75 -5.69 -7.29
C ARG A 77 3.22 -5.47 -7.61
N THR A 78 3.77 -6.16 -8.61
CA THR A 78 5.16 -5.96 -9.02
C THR A 78 5.40 -4.54 -9.54
N LEU A 79 4.47 -3.96 -10.29
CA LEU A 79 4.56 -2.57 -10.74
C LEU A 79 4.50 -1.59 -9.56
N TRP A 80 3.65 -1.85 -8.58
CA TRP A 80 3.63 -1.07 -7.34
C TRP A 80 4.91 -1.21 -6.52
N ASP A 81 5.49 -2.40 -6.42
CA ASP A 81 6.80 -2.59 -5.80
C ASP A 81 7.87 -1.73 -6.49
N HIS A 82 7.88 -1.69 -7.82
CA HIS A 82 8.77 -0.82 -8.58
C HIS A 82 8.52 0.67 -8.34
N GLU A 83 7.26 1.10 -8.28
CA GLU A 83 6.90 2.50 -8.03
C GLU A 83 7.31 2.95 -6.63
N LEU A 84 7.00 2.12 -5.63
CA LEU A 84 7.38 2.37 -4.24
C LEU A 84 8.90 2.46 -4.08
N LEU A 85 9.66 1.55 -4.71
CA LEU A 85 11.12 1.59 -4.69
C LEU A 85 11.67 2.80 -5.44
N ARG A 86 11.09 3.17 -6.59
CA ARG A 86 11.47 4.37 -7.36
C ARG A 86 11.33 5.63 -6.50
N ALA A 87 10.21 5.78 -5.81
CA ALA A 87 9.97 6.91 -4.91
C ALA A 87 10.91 6.88 -3.69
N TYR A 88 11.07 5.71 -3.06
CA TYR A 88 11.92 5.53 -1.87
C TYR A 88 13.41 5.81 -2.15
N ASP A 89 13.95 5.30 -3.25
CA ASP A 89 15.36 5.47 -3.63
C ASP A 89 15.63 6.82 -4.32
N GLY A 90 14.59 7.48 -4.83
CA GLY A 90 14.66 8.84 -5.39
C GLY A 90 15.15 9.88 -4.37
N VAL A 91 14.86 9.69 -3.08
CA VAL A 91 15.33 10.56 -2.01
C VAL A 91 16.73 10.15 -1.54
N ARG A 92 17.72 10.41 -2.40
CA ARG A 92 19.14 10.10 -2.12
C ARG A 92 19.65 10.85 -0.88
N GLY A 93 20.25 10.13 0.06
CA GLY A 93 20.77 10.71 1.31
C GLY A 93 19.69 11.13 2.31
N GLY A 94 18.41 10.93 2.01
CA GLY A 94 17.31 11.23 2.93
C GLY A 94 17.25 10.24 4.10
N SER A 95 16.67 10.71 5.22
CA SER A 95 16.37 9.88 6.39
C SER A 95 15.34 8.79 6.05
N PRO A 96 15.25 7.69 6.83
CA PRO A 96 14.25 6.65 6.62
C PRO A 96 12.81 7.20 6.56
N SER A 97 12.49 8.17 7.42
CA SER A 97 11.18 8.85 7.43
C SER A 97 10.91 9.62 6.14
N ALA A 98 11.90 10.33 5.59
CA ALA A 98 11.73 11.09 4.35
C ALA A 98 11.53 10.16 3.13
N ARG A 99 12.22 9.02 3.10
CA ARG A 99 12.04 8.02 2.05
C ARG A 99 10.68 7.32 2.14
N LEU A 100 10.25 6.97 3.36
CA LEU A 100 8.90 6.45 3.61
C LEU A 100 7.82 7.44 3.17
N ALA A 101 8.00 8.72 3.50
CA ALA A 101 7.07 9.79 3.08
C ALA A 101 6.96 9.88 1.56
N ALA A 102 8.08 9.85 0.82
CA ALA A 102 8.06 9.84 -0.64
C ALA A 102 7.31 8.62 -1.23
N ALA A 103 7.51 7.43 -0.65
CA ALA A 103 6.77 6.24 -1.06
C ALA A 103 5.27 6.35 -0.75
N ALA A 104 4.90 6.92 0.40
CA ALA A 104 3.52 7.19 0.77
C ALA A 104 2.88 8.26 -0.14
N ASP A 105 3.63 9.28 -0.56
CA ASP A 105 3.20 10.30 -1.50
C ASP A 105 2.93 9.72 -2.90
N ALA A 106 3.71 8.74 -3.35
CA ALA A 106 3.42 8.01 -4.58
C ALA A 106 2.07 7.27 -4.50
N VAL A 107 1.77 6.65 -3.36
CA VAL A 107 0.47 5.98 -3.13
C VAL A 107 -0.68 6.98 -3.07
N SER A 108 -0.50 8.11 -2.39
CA SER A 108 -1.54 9.13 -2.22
C SER A 108 -1.86 9.89 -3.51
N SER A 109 -0.87 10.05 -4.40
CA SER A 109 -1.00 10.73 -5.69
C SER A 109 -1.60 9.85 -6.78
N LEU A 110 -1.13 8.59 -6.92
CA LEU A 110 -1.61 7.67 -7.95
C LEU A 110 -2.88 6.92 -7.54
N GLY A 111 -3.07 6.66 -6.25
CA GLY A 111 -4.16 5.86 -5.71
C GLY A 111 -5.57 6.30 -6.13
N PRO A 112 -5.93 7.60 -6.07
CA PRO A 112 -7.27 8.07 -6.43
C PRO A 112 -7.67 7.72 -7.87
N ASP A 113 -6.74 7.77 -8.81
CA ASP A 113 -6.98 7.45 -10.22
C ASP A 113 -7.21 5.94 -10.45
N LEU A 114 -6.71 5.10 -9.55
CA LEU A 114 -6.82 3.64 -9.59
C LEU A 114 -7.92 3.08 -8.68
N HIS A 115 -8.49 3.90 -7.80
CA HIS A 115 -9.65 3.52 -6.98
C HIS A 115 -10.93 3.38 -7.85
N PRO A 116 -11.90 2.49 -7.52
CA PRO A 116 -11.92 1.48 -6.47
C PRO A 116 -11.44 0.09 -6.93
N ASP A 117 -10.64 0.00 -7.99
CA ASP A 117 -10.29 -1.29 -8.58
C ASP A 117 -9.22 -2.02 -7.76
N ASP A 118 -9.61 -3.08 -7.06
CA ASP A 118 -8.71 -3.92 -6.24
C ASP A 118 -7.60 -4.59 -7.07
N LEU A 119 -7.77 -4.72 -8.40
CA LEU A 119 -6.74 -5.27 -9.30
C LEU A 119 -5.57 -4.29 -9.40
N THR A 120 -5.85 -3.03 -9.72
CA THR A 120 -4.83 -2.00 -9.96
C THR A 120 -4.46 -1.21 -8.71
N LEU A 121 -5.30 -1.22 -7.68
CA LEU A 121 -5.03 -0.65 -6.36
C LEU A 121 -5.09 -1.75 -5.28
N PRO A 122 -4.07 -2.63 -5.19
CA PRO A 122 -4.04 -3.71 -4.21
C PRO A 122 -3.69 -3.16 -2.80
N LEU A 123 -4.64 -2.49 -2.15
CA LEU A 123 -4.41 -1.75 -0.90
C LEU A 123 -3.74 -2.56 0.21
N ALA A 124 -4.09 -3.84 0.36
CA ALA A 124 -3.47 -4.70 1.37
C ALA A 124 -1.98 -4.94 1.11
N HIS A 125 -1.58 -5.03 -0.16
CA HIS A 125 -0.18 -5.13 -0.55
C HIS A 125 0.55 -3.80 -0.30
N LEU A 126 -0.06 -2.67 -0.67
CA LEU A 126 0.53 -1.34 -0.45
C LEU A 126 0.74 -1.03 1.02
N ALA A 127 -0.29 -1.25 1.85
CA ALA A 127 -0.20 -1.09 3.29
C ALA A 127 0.94 -1.97 3.85
N TRP A 128 0.98 -3.25 3.48
CA TRP A 128 2.04 -4.15 3.93
C TRP A 128 3.45 -3.67 3.53
N ARG A 129 3.65 -3.25 2.29
CA ARG A 129 4.96 -2.77 1.81
C ARG A 129 5.42 -1.50 2.53
N LEU A 130 4.52 -0.54 2.73
CA LEU A 130 4.84 0.68 3.48
C LEU A 130 5.18 0.37 4.95
N GLU A 131 4.46 -0.55 5.58
CA GLU A 131 4.74 -1.00 6.95
C GLU A 131 6.10 -1.74 7.02
N CYS A 132 6.43 -2.54 6.00
CA CYS A 132 7.74 -3.15 5.87
C CYS A 132 8.86 -2.13 5.70
N MET A 133 8.65 -1.05 4.94
CA MET A 133 9.59 0.06 4.81
C MET A 133 9.79 0.78 6.13
N ALA A 134 8.71 1.10 6.82
CA ALA A 134 8.76 1.72 8.15
C ALA A 134 9.52 0.85 9.16
N ALA A 135 9.34 -0.47 9.10
CA ALA A 135 10.07 -1.43 9.93
C ALA A 135 11.52 -1.66 9.48
N GLY A 136 11.96 -1.07 8.36
CA GLY A 136 13.27 -1.30 7.76
C GLY A 136 13.49 -2.72 7.23
N SER A 137 12.42 -3.48 7.06
CA SER A 137 12.45 -4.89 6.59
C SER A 137 12.40 -5.03 5.07
N TRP A 138 12.04 -3.95 4.36
CA TRP A 138 12.04 -3.89 2.90
C TRP A 138 12.31 -2.44 2.45
N PRO A 139 13.16 -2.19 1.44
CA PRO A 139 13.92 -3.16 0.64
C PRO A 139 15.04 -3.86 1.43
N ALA A 140 15.36 -5.11 1.07
CA ALA A 140 16.34 -5.94 1.78
C ALA A 140 17.75 -5.31 1.85
N ALA A 141 18.11 -4.48 0.86
CA ALA A 141 19.37 -3.74 0.85
C ALA A 141 19.44 -2.67 1.97
N ALA A 142 18.30 -2.06 2.34
CA ALA A 142 18.22 -1.13 3.45
C ALA A 142 18.35 -1.85 4.80
N ALA A 143 17.78 -3.05 4.93
CA ALA A 143 17.90 -3.89 6.13
C ALA A 143 19.35 -4.30 6.42
N ALA A 144 20.13 -4.61 5.38
CA ALA A 144 21.54 -5.00 5.51
C ALA A 144 22.47 -3.83 5.85
N ALA A 145 22.19 -2.62 5.35
CA ALA A 145 23.00 -1.43 5.61
C ALA A 145 22.80 -0.86 7.03
N GLY A 146 21.58 -0.95 7.58
CA GLY A 146 21.25 -0.45 8.91
C GLY A 146 21.82 -1.25 10.08
N ALA A 147 22.25 -2.50 9.85
CA ALA A 147 22.81 -3.35 10.91
C ALA A 147 24.22 -2.92 11.37
N ALA A 148 24.90 -2.07 10.61
CA ALA A 148 26.28 -1.64 10.90
C ALA A 148 26.40 -0.29 11.65
N ASP A 149 25.30 0.49 11.75
CA ASP A 149 25.31 1.83 12.35
C ASP A 149 24.17 2.00 13.37
N ALA A 150 24.54 2.13 14.64
CA ALA A 150 23.59 2.32 15.75
C ALA A 150 22.75 3.60 15.60
N GLY A 151 23.29 4.66 14.98
CA GLY A 151 22.56 5.90 14.70
C GLY A 151 21.49 5.71 13.63
N ALA A 152 21.80 4.94 12.58
CA ALA A 152 20.83 4.57 11.54
C ALA A 152 19.72 3.67 12.09
N ALA A 153 20.05 2.74 12.99
CA ALA A 153 19.07 1.87 13.65
C ALA A 153 18.11 2.66 14.55
N ALA A 154 18.62 3.64 15.32
CA ALA A 154 17.79 4.52 16.14
C ALA A 154 16.88 5.41 15.29
N ALA A 155 17.39 5.98 14.19
CA ALA A 155 16.59 6.75 13.25
C ALA A 155 15.48 5.92 12.58
N ALA A 156 15.76 4.65 12.25
CA ALA A 156 14.76 3.73 11.73
C ALA A 156 13.70 3.36 12.77
N ALA A 157 14.07 3.19 14.05
CA ALA A 157 13.12 2.95 15.13
C ALA A 157 12.18 4.15 15.33
N ALA A 158 12.71 5.38 15.38
CA ALA A 158 11.90 6.59 15.49
C ALA A 158 11.00 6.83 14.25
N ALA A 159 11.46 6.43 13.06
CA ALA A 159 10.64 6.46 11.85
C ALA A 159 9.48 5.44 11.91
N SER A 160 9.75 4.25 12.45
CA SER A 160 8.74 3.20 12.67
C SER A 160 7.67 3.63 13.67
N GLU A 161 8.03 4.35 14.74
CA GLU A 161 7.06 4.87 15.73
C GLU A 161 6.05 5.85 15.13
N ARG A 162 6.52 6.78 14.28
CA ARG A 162 5.67 7.79 13.62
C ARG A 162 5.18 7.38 12.22
N SER A 163 5.37 6.12 11.84
CA SER A 163 5.02 5.65 10.50
C SER A 163 3.52 5.70 10.21
N SER A 164 2.68 5.45 11.21
CA SER A 164 1.22 5.50 11.07
C SER A 164 0.71 6.89 10.68
N GLU A 165 1.38 7.96 11.11
CA GLU A 165 1.06 9.36 10.77
C GLU A 165 1.28 9.68 9.28
N VAL A 166 2.06 8.84 8.58
CA VAL A 166 2.38 9.02 7.16
C VAL A 166 1.63 8.01 6.30
N ILE A 167 1.65 6.74 6.72
CA ILE A 167 1.06 5.62 5.95
C ILE A 167 -0.47 5.74 5.90
N VAL A 168 -1.11 5.99 7.04
CA VAL A 168 -2.58 6.00 7.11
C VAL A 168 -3.18 7.13 6.25
N PRO A 169 -2.74 8.40 6.35
CA PRO A 169 -3.27 9.46 5.48
C PRO A 169 -3.06 9.17 4.00
N ALA A 170 -1.92 8.57 3.61
CA ALA A 170 -1.68 8.22 2.22
C ALA A 170 -2.66 7.15 1.70
N LEU A 171 -2.93 6.10 2.49
CA LEU A 171 -3.91 5.07 2.14
C LEU A 171 -5.35 5.62 2.11
N VAL A 172 -5.69 6.52 3.03
CA VAL A 172 -7.00 7.18 3.05
C VAL A 172 -7.15 8.07 1.81
N SER A 173 -6.13 8.85 1.45
CA SER A 173 -6.10 9.64 0.21
C SER A 173 -6.25 8.75 -1.03
N ALA A 174 -5.49 7.67 -1.10
CA ALA A 174 -5.54 6.69 -2.19
C ALA A 174 -6.92 6.04 -2.38
N THR A 175 -7.72 5.99 -1.32
CA THR A 175 -9.09 5.46 -1.34
C THR A 175 -10.16 6.55 -1.37
N CYS A 176 -9.80 7.73 -1.87
CA CYS A 176 -10.67 8.90 -1.98
C CYS A 176 -11.34 9.27 -0.64
N GLY A 177 -10.63 9.11 0.49
CA GLY A 177 -11.11 9.42 1.83
C GLY A 177 -11.79 8.25 2.57
N SER A 178 -11.78 7.03 2.03
CA SER A 178 -12.49 5.89 2.64
C SER A 178 -11.73 5.26 3.83
N THR A 179 -11.94 5.79 5.04
CA THR A 179 -11.39 5.22 6.28
C THR A 179 -11.87 3.79 6.55
N THR A 180 -13.09 3.44 6.13
CA THR A 180 -13.62 2.06 6.20
C THR A 180 -12.81 1.08 5.34
N ALA A 181 -12.42 1.47 4.12
CA ALA A 181 -11.62 0.61 3.24
C ALA A 181 -10.25 0.32 3.86
N VAL A 182 -9.58 1.36 4.37
CA VAL A 182 -8.29 1.24 5.05
C VAL A 182 -8.40 0.41 6.33
N ARG A 183 -9.46 0.58 7.12
CA ARG A 183 -9.72 -0.24 8.33
C ARG A 183 -9.80 -1.72 7.98
N ARG A 184 -10.57 -2.07 6.94
CA ARG A 184 -10.70 -3.46 6.48
C ARG A 184 -9.38 -4.06 6.03
N VAL A 185 -8.49 -3.25 5.45
CA VAL A 185 -7.14 -3.67 5.10
C VAL A 185 -6.33 -4.05 6.33
N TYR A 186 -6.32 -3.21 7.37
CA TYR A 186 -5.61 -3.53 8.62
C TYR A 186 -6.24 -4.70 9.38
N GLU A 187 -7.57 -4.83 9.37
CA GLU A 187 -8.25 -6.04 9.88
C GLU A 187 -7.76 -7.30 9.15
N ALA A 188 -7.71 -7.23 7.82
CA ALA A 188 -7.21 -8.32 6.99
C ALA A 188 -5.74 -8.67 7.28
N LEU A 189 -4.88 -7.67 7.49
CA LEU A 189 -3.46 -7.90 7.83
C LEU A 189 -3.31 -8.51 9.23
N LEU A 190 -4.05 -8.02 10.22
CA LEU A 190 -3.96 -8.48 11.61
C LEU A 190 -4.61 -9.85 11.85
N ALA A 191 -5.72 -10.14 11.16
CA ALA A 191 -6.40 -11.44 11.22
C ALA A 191 -5.59 -12.55 10.55
N ARG A 192 -4.74 -12.23 9.58
CA ARG A 192 -3.95 -13.20 8.80
C ARG A 192 -2.63 -13.54 9.50
N GLY A 193 -2.71 -14.40 10.53
CA GLY A 193 -1.55 -15.10 11.09
C GLY A 193 -0.98 -16.19 10.16
N GLY A 194 -0.60 -15.83 8.92
CA GLY A 194 0.20 -16.69 8.04
C GLY A 194 -0.51 -17.61 7.03
N ARG A 195 -1.69 -17.26 6.49
CA ARG A 195 -2.29 -18.05 5.37
C ARG A 195 -2.87 -17.26 4.20
N GLY A 196 -3.02 -15.94 4.32
CA GLY A 196 -3.61 -15.12 3.26
C GLY A 196 -2.59 -14.36 2.41
N LEU A 197 -1.29 -14.48 2.73
CA LEU A 197 -0.25 -13.65 2.13
C LEU A 197 0.27 -14.17 0.79
N ALA A 198 -0.10 -15.38 0.37
CA ALA A 198 0.08 -15.81 -1.02
C ALA A 198 -0.56 -14.82 -2.02
N LEU A 199 -1.55 -14.03 -1.57
CA LEU A 199 -2.19 -12.94 -2.31
C LEU A 199 -1.64 -11.53 -1.99
N ALA A 200 -0.68 -11.34 -1.09
CA ALA A 200 -0.13 -10.00 -0.80
C ALA A 200 1.39 -9.92 -0.98
N ALA A 201 2.12 -11.04 -0.94
CA ALA A 201 3.57 -11.04 -1.07
C ALA A 201 4.09 -10.97 -2.51
N GLY A 202 3.22 -11.11 -3.52
CA GLY A 202 3.64 -11.22 -4.92
C GLY A 202 4.36 -12.56 -5.17
N GLY A 203 4.10 -13.17 -6.32
CA GLY A 203 4.75 -14.42 -6.72
C GLY A 203 6.24 -14.20 -6.94
N GLY A 204 7.07 -14.52 -5.94
CA GLY A 204 8.52 -14.41 -6.04
C GLY A 204 9.18 -15.30 -4.99
N ALA A 205 9.40 -16.57 -5.36
CA ALA A 205 9.96 -17.66 -4.55
C ALA A 205 9.15 -18.03 -3.30
N ALA A 206 8.89 -19.33 -3.10
CA ALA A 206 8.21 -19.88 -1.91
C ALA A 206 8.85 -19.44 -0.57
N GLY A 207 10.11 -18.95 -0.58
CA GLY A 207 10.78 -18.37 0.58
C GLY A 207 10.32 -16.95 0.96
N GLY A 208 9.81 -16.13 0.03
CA GLY A 208 9.38 -14.76 0.30
C GLY A 208 8.06 -14.66 1.08
N VAL A 209 7.11 -15.56 0.77
CA VAL A 209 5.82 -15.64 1.48
C VAL A 209 6.04 -16.07 2.94
N ALA A 210 6.84 -17.11 3.16
CA ALA A 210 7.17 -17.59 4.51
C ALA A 210 7.92 -16.54 5.34
N ALA A 211 8.85 -15.79 4.73
CA ALA A 211 9.56 -14.71 5.40
C ALA A 211 8.63 -13.54 5.78
N ALA A 212 7.69 -13.18 4.90
CA ALA A 212 6.72 -12.14 5.17
C ALA A 212 5.67 -12.58 6.22
N GLU A 213 5.28 -13.86 6.23
CA GLU A 213 4.44 -14.44 7.30
C GLU A 213 5.18 -14.53 8.64
N ALA A 214 6.49 -14.84 8.62
CA ALA A 214 7.34 -14.77 9.80
C ALA A 214 7.48 -13.33 10.31
N ALA A 215 7.59 -12.35 9.41
CA ALA A 215 7.63 -10.93 9.77
C ALA A 215 6.29 -10.47 10.39
N LEU A 216 5.15 -10.88 9.83
CA LEU A 216 3.82 -10.59 10.38
C LEU A 216 3.51 -11.26 11.71
N SER A 217 4.16 -12.40 11.98
CA SER A 217 4.03 -13.08 13.27
C SER A 217 4.97 -12.50 14.34
N SER A 218 5.90 -11.62 13.97
CA SER A 218 6.71 -10.87 14.93
C SER A 218 5.85 -9.90 15.74
N GLY A 219 5.95 -9.97 17.07
CA GLY A 219 5.21 -9.08 17.97
C GLY A 219 5.44 -7.59 17.68
N ARG A 220 6.65 -7.22 17.23
CA ARG A 220 6.97 -5.83 16.84
C ARG A 220 6.18 -5.35 15.63
N MET A 221 6.07 -6.18 14.59
CA MET A 221 5.29 -5.85 13.38
C MET A 221 3.80 -5.80 13.72
N ARG A 222 3.30 -6.74 14.54
CA ARG A 222 1.90 -6.72 14.99
C ARG A 222 1.58 -5.46 15.80
N ALA A 223 2.46 -5.03 16.69
CA ALA A 223 2.30 -3.78 17.44
C ALA A 223 2.29 -2.56 16.49
N GLN A 224 3.17 -2.53 15.48
CA GLN A 224 3.17 -1.46 14.47
C GLN A 224 1.86 -1.41 13.67
N LEU A 225 1.38 -2.56 13.19
CA LEU A 225 0.09 -2.66 12.50
C LEU A 225 -1.08 -2.23 13.38
N LEU A 226 -1.04 -2.55 14.69
CA LEU A 226 -2.04 -2.10 15.65
C LEU A 226 -2.01 -0.58 15.87
N ARG A 227 -0.83 0.06 15.87
CA ARG A 227 -0.72 1.52 15.90
C ARG A 227 -1.42 2.15 14.69
N SER A 228 -1.10 1.66 13.49
CA SER A 228 -1.74 2.15 12.27
C SER A 228 -3.26 1.89 12.27
N ALA A 229 -3.69 0.71 12.73
CA ALA A 229 -5.10 0.39 12.88
C ALA A 229 -5.82 1.32 13.87
N ALA A 230 -5.19 1.66 15.00
CA ALA A 230 -5.76 2.58 15.99
C ALA A 230 -5.91 4.00 15.42
N VAL A 231 -4.95 4.49 14.63
CA VAL A 231 -5.05 5.78 13.91
C VAL A 231 -6.23 5.76 12.94
N VAL A 232 -6.38 4.70 12.14
CA VAL A 232 -7.52 4.54 11.22
C VAL A 232 -8.85 4.50 11.96
N CYS A 233 -8.94 3.75 13.07
CA CYS A 233 -10.14 3.68 13.88
C CYS A 233 -10.51 5.04 14.49
N SER A 234 -9.52 5.84 14.87
CA SER A 234 -9.71 7.20 15.40
C SER A 234 -10.22 8.16 14.31
N ALA A 235 -9.67 8.04 13.09
CA ALA A 235 -10.15 8.78 11.93
C ALA A 235 -11.60 8.39 11.56
N ALA A 236 -11.90 7.09 11.49
CA ALA A 236 -13.24 6.59 11.21
C ALA A 236 -14.26 7.03 12.27
N LEU A 237 -13.88 7.06 13.55
CA LEU A 237 -14.72 7.60 14.62
C LEU A 237 -15.01 9.09 14.40
N SER A 238 -13.98 9.87 14.03
CA SER A 238 -14.10 11.31 13.75
C SER A 238 -15.02 11.57 12.54
N ASP A 239 -14.93 10.75 11.49
CA ASP A 239 -15.81 10.81 10.32
C ASP A 239 -17.27 10.54 10.72
N LEU A 240 -17.51 9.52 11.55
CA LEU A 240 -18.85 9.20 12.06
C LEU A 240 -19.43 10.33 12.92
N GLN A 241 -18.61 10.96 13.76
CA GLN A 241 -19.01 12.07 14.64
C GLN A 241 -19.27 13.36 13.87
N SER A 242 -18.45 13.66 12.86
CA SER A 242 -18.63 14.87 12.02
C SER A 242 -19.86 14.78 11.13
N GLY A 243 -20.39 13.57 10.89
CA GLY A 243 -21.52 13.35 9.99
C GLY A 243 -21.20 13.69 8.53
N ALA A 244 -19.90 13.86 8.19
CA ALA A 244 -19.47 14.11 6.83
C ALA A 244 -19.88 12.93 5.94
N PRO A 245 -20.50 13.18 4.77
CA PRO A 245 -20.72 12.11 3.81
C PRO A 245 -19.35 11.56 3.42
N ALA A 246 -19.13 10.25 3.60
CA ALA A 246 -17.99 9.57 3.02
C ALA A 246 -17.91 9.99 1.55
N ALA A 247 -16.81 10.61 1.16
CA ALA A 247 -16.69 11.25 -0.14
C ALA A 247 -17.16 10.27 -1.22
N ALA A 248 -18.23 10.64 -1.91
CA ALA A 248 -18.78 9.85 -2.99
C ALA A 248 -17.69 9.73 -4.07
N GLY A 249 -16.99 8.59 -4.09
CA GLY A 249 -16.03 8.26 -5.13
C GLY A 249 -16.69 8.42 -6.49
N GLY A 250 -16.19 9.37 -7.27
CA GLY A 250 -16.69 9.64 -8.60
C GLY A 250 -16.34 8.51 -9.56
N GLY A 251 -17.34 8.09 -10.34
CA GLY A 251 -17.13 7.37 -11.61
C GLY A 251 -17.61 5.93 -11.65
N GLY A 252 -18.91 5.73 -11.92
CA GLY A 252 -19.45 4.44 -12.35
C GLY A 252 -20.91 4.24 -11.97
N SER A 253 -21.80 4.43 -12.93
CA SER A 253 -23.26 4.30 -12.83
C SER A 253 -23.78 3.19 -11.90
N SER A 254 -24.27 3.57 -10.73
CA SER A 254 -25.49 2.98 -10.16
C SER A 254 -26.25 4.05 -9.38
N ALA A 255 -27.04 4.83 -10.12
CA ALA A 255 -28.08 5.68 -9.57
C ALA A 255 -29.23 4.80 -9.04
N PHE A 256 -29.02 4.08 -7.93
CA PHE A 256 -30.07 3.47 -7.11
C PHE A 256 -29.52 3.26 -5.70
N GLY A 257 -29.57 4.29 -4.84
CA GLY A 257 -29.32 4.11 -3.41
C GLY A 257 -28.76 5.29 -2.60
N ALA A 258 -28.41 6.42 -3.21
CA ALA A 258 -27.73 7.53 -2.52
C ALA A 258 -28.59 8.35 -1.51
N GLY A 259 -29.77 7.85 -1.10
CA GLY A 259 -30.70 8.57 -0.23
C GLY A 259 -31.14 7.86 1.06
N ALA A 260 -30.72 6.60 1.31
CA ALA A 260 -31.31 5.79 2.40
C ALA A 260 -30.33 5.41 3.53
N GLY A 261 -29.08 5.88 3.53
CA GLY A 261 -28.06 5.51 4.53
C GLY A 261 -27.96 6.39 5.78
N GLY A 262 -28.80 7.43 5.89
CA GLY A 262 -28.57 8.62 6.71
C GLY A 262 -28.65 8.50 8.25
N ALA A 263 -28.86 7.32 8.83
CA ALA A 263 -28.72 7.08 10.28
C ALA A 263 -28.49 5.58 10.55
N ALA A 264 -29.27 4.71 9.92
CA ALA A 264 -29.10 3.26 10.01
C ALA A 264 -27.76 2.78 9.41
N GLY A 265 -27.24 3.45 8.36
CA GLY A 265 -25.92 3.18 7.83
C GLY A 265 -24.81 3.56 8.80
N ARG A 266 -24.94 4.73 9.46
CA ARG A 266 -24.00 5.17 10.51
C ARG A 266 -24.01 4.27 11.74
N SER A 267 -25.19 3.86 12.21
CA SER A 267 -25.31 2.91 13.33
C SER A 267 -24.67 1.55 12.99
N ARG A 268 -24.84 1.04 11.76
CA ARG A 268 -24.15 -0.19 11.31
C ARG A 268 -22.63 -0.02 11.21
N GLU A 269 -22.15 1.12 10.71
CA GLU A 269 -20.71 1.38 10.59
C GLU A 269 -20.07 1.61 11.97
N ALA A 270 -20.74 2.31 12.88
CA ALA A 270 -20.36 2.40 14.29
C ALA A 270 -20.36 1.02 14.95
N GLY A 271 -21.34 0.19 14.59
CA GLY A 271 -21.37 -1.27 14.76
C GLY A 271 -20.03 -1.93 14.44
N ALA A 272 -19.68 -1.93 13.16
CA ALA A 272 -18.48 -2.57 12.66
C ALA A 272 -17.18 -1.97 13.24
N LEU A 273 -17.15 -0.66 13.53
CA LEU A 273 -16.01 0.01 14.13
C LEU A 273 -15.78 -0.46 15.58
N ALA A 274 -16.84 -0.55 16.39
CA ALA A 274 -16.74 -1.06 17.75
C ALA A 274 -16.22 -2.51 17.79
N ASP A 275 -16.73 -3.37 16.90
CA ASP A 275 -16.30 -4.78 16.81
C ASP A 275 -14.84 -4.91 16.32
N ALA A 276 -14.39 -3.99 15.47
CA ALA A 276 -12.98 -3.93 15.05
C ALA A 276 -12.08 -3.46 16.19
N ALA A 277 -12.47 -2.38 16.88
CA ALA A 277 -11.73 -1.83 18.01
C ALA A 277 -11.59 -2.84 19.16
N ASP A 278 -12.64 -3.62 19.47
CA ASP A 278 -12.58 -4.69 20.47
C ASP A 278 -11.57 -5.78 20.10
N ARG A 279 -11.60 -6.26 18.84
CA ARG A 279 -10.64 -7.27 18.35
C ARG A 279 -9.21 -6.77 18.41
N PHE A 280 -8.97 -5.51 18.06
CA PHE A 280 -7.65 -4.90 18.13
C PHE A 280 -7.18 -4.69 19.57
N ALA A 281 -8.06 -4.29 20.50
CA ALA A 281 -7.73 -4.12 21.91
C ALA A 281 -7.34 -5.46 22.55
N LEU A 282 -8.07 -6.53 22.24
CA LEU A 282 -7.75 -7.89 22.69
C LEU A 282 -6.39 -8.36 22.15
N GLU A 283 -6.09 -8.09 20.88
CA GLU A 283 -4.79 -8.45 20.30
C GLU A 283 -3.65 -7.62 20.90
N ALA A 284 -3.86 -6.33 21.18
CA ALA A 284 -2.87 -5.50 21.86
C ALA A 284 -2.54 -6.04 23.25
N ARG A 285 -3.56 -6.36 24.08
CA ARG A 285 -3.36 -7.01 25.39
C ARG A 285 -2.65 -8.35 25.29
N ARG A 286 -2.90 -9.12 24.23
CA ARG A 286 -2.22 -10.41 23.99
C ARG A 286 -0.73 -10.23 23.71
N LEU A 287 -0.33 -9.19 22.99
CA LEU A 287 1.07 -8.86 22.74
C LEU A 287 1.78 -8.39 24.02
N GLY A 288 1.05 -7.66 24.87
CA GLY A 288 1.54 -7.13 26.14
C GLY A 288 2.59 -6.02 25.99
N GLY A 289 3.00 -5.45 27.13
CA GLY A 289 3.93 -4.33 27.19
C GLY A 289 3.22 -2.96 27.28
N PRO A 290 3.93 -1.90 27.73
CA PRO A 290 3.32 -0.61 28.05
C PRO A 290 2.66 0.05 26.83
N GLU A 291 3.33 0.05 25.67
CA GLU A 291 2.78 0.61 24.42
C GLU A 291 1.49 -0.10 23.99
N CYS A 292 1.43 -1.43 24.15
CA CYS A 292 0.26 -2.21 23.78
C CYS A 292 -0.91 -1.99 24.74
N GLU A 293 -0.64 -1.76 26.03
CA GLU A 293 -1.68 -1.40 27.01
C GLU A 293 -2.25 0.00 26.73
N GLU A 294 -1.41 0.97 26.36
CA GLU A 294 -1.86 2.30 25.91
C GLU A 294 -2.74 2.20 24.66
N LEU A 295 -2.33 1.39 23.68
CA LEU A 295 -3.14 1.11 22.49
C LEU A 295 -4.47 0.43 22.83
N ALA A 296 -4.45 -0.56 23.73
CA ALA A 296 -5.67 -1.23 24.17
C ALA A 296 -6.65 -0.24 24.82
N ALA A 297 -6.16 0.63 25.71
CA ALA A 297 -6.97 1.65 26.35
C ALA A 297 -7.55 2.66 25.35
N LEU A 298 -6.75 3.09 24.36
CA LEU A 298 -7.23 3.94 23.27
C LEU A 298 -8.35 3.26 22.47
N LEU A 299 -8.16 2.00 22.10
CA LEU A 299 -9.13 1.21 21.34
C LEU A 299 -10.41 0.93 22.13
N ASP A 300 -10.32 0.70 23.45
CA ASP A 300 -11.48 0.61 24.33
C ASP A 300 -12.29 1.91 24.33
N GLY A 301 -11.61 3.06 24.35
CA GLY A 301 -12.24 4.38 24.25
C GLY A 301 -12.97 4.57 22.93
N ILE A 302 -12.35 4.18 21.81
CA ILE A 302 -12.97 4.21 20.48
C ILE A 302 -14.19 3.29 20.42
N ARG A 303 -14.08 2.07 20.96
CA ARG A 303 -15.20 1.12 21.04
C ARG A 303 -16.38 1.72 21.80
N ALA A 304 -16.15 2.24 23.00
CA ALA A 304 -17.20 2.82 23.83
C ALA A 304 -17.89 4.01 23.13
N ALA A 305 -17.10 4.87 22.47
CA ALA A 305 -17.63 5.99 21.70
C ALA A 305 -18.46 5.53 20.49
N ALA A 306 -18.02 4.48 19.78
CA ALA A 306 -18.75 3.90 18.66
C ALA A 306 -20.04 3.19 19.11
N GLU A 307 -20.03 2.47 20.24
CA GLU A 307 -21.23 1.85 20.82
C GLU A 307 -22.28 2.88 21.23
N ALA A 308 -21.87 4.04 21.75
CA ALA A 308 -22.77 5.14 22.11
C ALA A 308 -23.50 5.76 20.90
N MET A 309 -23.03 5.50 19.68
CA MET A 309 -23.65 5.99 18.43
C MET A 309 -24.56 4.94 17.75
N ARG A 310 -24.66 3.72 18.30
CA ARG A 310 -25.53 2.66 17.77
C ARG A 310 -27.00 2.96 18.01
#